data_AF-A0A4Y2SJ18-F1
#
_entry.id   AF-A0A4Y2SJ18-F1
#
_cell.length_a   1.000
_cell.length_b   1.000
_cell.length_c   1.000
_cell.angle_alpha   90.00
_cell.angle_beta   90.00
_cell.angle_gamma   90.00
#
_symmetry.space_group_name_H-M   'P 1'
#
loop_
_entity.id
_entity.type
_entity.pdbx_description
1 polymer ?
#
loop_
_entity_poly.entity_id
_entity_poly.type
_entity_poly.pdbx_seq_one_letter_code
_entity_poly.pdbx_strand_id
1 'polypeptide(L)'
;MKLEKPSDVLSNDFVYPNFLLDLFTNPNIPDYKNFHDNIRSYNSAVSFASMGTKVVDFSGGGPYVFKVHGQIRHRTSHIQSVNGQAPQYVQLYVIDNTQATKIRVNHPANEQFSLRILDQIDRFFRQHNR
;
A
#
# COMPACT_ATOMS: atom_id res chain seq x y z
N MET A 1 -13.07 21.16 4.42
CA MET A 1 -12.10 21.21 3.31
C MET A 1 -12.61 20.25 2.24
N LYS A 2 -13.11 20.74 1.10
CA LYS A 2 -13.53 19.87 -0.02
C LYS A 2 -12.26 19.59 -0.83
N LEU A 3 -11.81 18.35 -0.86
CA LEU A 3 -10.72 17.94 -1.74
C LEU A 3 -11.23 18.06 -3.18
N GLU A 4 -10.52 18.83 -4.01
CA GLU A 4 -10.80 18.87 -5.44
C GLU A 4 -10.60 17.47 -6.02
N LYS A 5 -11.47 17.06 -6.95
CA LYS A 5 -11.29 15.78 -7.63
C LYS A 5 -9.97 15.83 -8.40
N PRO A 6 -9.09 14.82 -8.25
CA PRO A 6 -7.92 14.78 -9.08
C PRO A 6 -8.37 14.70 -10.54
N SER A 7 -7.70 15.46 -11.39
CA SER A 7 -7.88 15.47 -12.84
C SER A 7 -6.56 15.17 -13.53
N ASP A 8 -6.62 14.51 -14.69
CA ASP A 8 -5.43 14.28 -15.52
C ASP A 8 -4.95 15.58 -16.19
N VAL A 9 -3.84 15.51 -16.93
CA VAL A 9 -3.27 16.66 -17.68
C VAL A 9 -4.26 17.21 -18.73
N LEU A 10 -5.29 16.44 -19.09
CA LEU A 10 -6.34 16.78 -20.04
C LEU A 10 -7.64 17.25 -19.35
N SER A 11 -7.63 17.46 -18.03
CA SER A 11 -8.79 17.85 -17.22
C SER A 11 -9.92 16.81 -17.18
N ASN A 12 -9.64 15.54 -17.49
CA ASN A 12 -10.59 14.47 -17.20
C ASN A 12 -10.58 14.19 -15.70
N ASP A 13 -11.77 14.18 -15.09
CA ASP A 13 -11.96 13.68 -13.72
C ASP A 13 -11.37 12.26 -13.64
N PHE A 14 -10.45 12.01 -12.70
CA PHE A 14 -10.04 10.65 -12.40
C PHE A 14 -11.25 9.87 -11.89
N VAL A 15 -11.73 8.94 -12.72
CA VAL A 15 -12.74 7.98 -12.29
C VAL A 15 -12.05 6.97 -11.40
N TYR A 16 -12.23 7.11 -10.09
CA TYR A 16 -11.78 6.10 -9.14
C TYR A 16 -12.44 4.76 -9.48
N PRO A 17 -11.69 3.65 -9.45
CA PRO A 17 -12.27 2.33 -9.67
C PRO A 17 -13.42 2.06 -8.70
N ASN A 18 -14.58 1.64 -9.22
CA ASN A 18 -15.77 1.38 -8.40
C ASN A 18 -15.48 0.42 -7.23
N PHE A 19 -14.62 -0.58 -7.45
CA PHE A 19 -14.26 -1.52 -6.39
C PHE A 19 -13.53 -0.85 -5.22
N LEU A 20 -12.63 0.12 -5.48
CA LEU A 20 -11.97 0.89 -4.42
C LEU A 20 -12.99 1.78 -3.72
N LEU A 21 -13.86 2.44 -4.48
CA LEU A 21 -14.91 3.29 -3.92
C LEU A 21 -15.82 2.48 -2.97
N ASP A 22 -16.27 1.30 -3.38
CA ASP A 22 -17.07 0.41 -2.55
C ASP A 22 -16.35 0.00 -1.26
N LEU A 23 -15.05 -0.36 -1.34
CA LEU A 23 -14.23 -0.65 -0.16
C LEU A 23 -14.17 0.53 0.82
N PHE A 24 -14.15 1.77 0.32
CA PHE A 24 -14.09 2.96 1.14
C PHE A 24 -15.45 3.41 1.68
N THR A 25 -16.54 3.26 0.92
CA THR A 25 -17.82 3.93 1.21
C THR A 25 -19.00 3.02 1.45
N ASN A 26 -18.94 1.74 1.10
CA ASN A 26 -20.10 0.85 1.13
C ASN A 26 -20.05 -0.12 2.34
N PRO A 27 -20.67 0.21 3.48
CA PRO A 27 -20.63 -0.64 4.68
C PRO A 27 -21.33 -2.00 4.52
N ASN A 28 -22.09 -2.19 3.43
CA ASN A 28 -22.86 -3.42 3.21
C ASN A 28 -22.04 -4.52 2.49
N ILE A 29 -20.85 -4.22 1.98
CA ILE A 29 -20.01 -5.25 1.37
C ILE A 29 -19.18 -6.00 2.43
N PRO A 30 -18.99 -7.32 2.31
CA PRO A 30 -18.25 -8.12 3.31
C PRO A 30 -16.82 -7.62 3.56
N ASP A 31 -16.20 -7.07 2.51
CA ASP A 31 -14.80 -6.64 2.51
C ASP A 31 -14.61 -5.24 3.16
N TYR A 32 -15.67 -4.47 3.39
CA TYR A 32 -15.59 -3.09 3.91
C TYR A 32 -14.89 -3.03 5.27
N LYS A 33 -15.34 -3.83 6.24
CA LYS A 33 -14.79 -3.79 7.61
C LYS A 33 -13.32 -4.21 7.62
N ASN A 34 -12.99 -5.32 6.94
CA ASN A 34 -11.61 -5.81 6.87
C ASN A 34 -10.69 -4.79 6.20
N PHE A 35 -11.15 -4.12 5.14
CA PHE A 35 -10.40 -3.07 4.48
C PHE A 35 -10.11 -1.89 5.40
N HIS A 36 -11.12 -1.34 6.08
CA HIS A 36 -10.95 -0.21 6.99
C HIS A 36 -10.03 -0.54 8.16
N ASP A 37 -10.21 -1.71 8.77
CA ASP A 37 -9.38 -2.17 9.89
C ASP A 37 -7.90 -2.35 9.47
N ASN A 38 -7.63 -2.69 8.20
CA ASN A 38 -6.30 -3.06 7.69
C ASN A 38 -5.76 -2.16 6.57
N ILE A 39 -6.35 -0.98 6.33
CA ILE A 39 -6.04 -0.13 5.17
C ILE A 39 -4.56 0.23 5.06
N ARG A 40 -3.90 0.48 6.21
CA ARG A 40 -2.47 0.78 6.25
C ARG A 40 -1.62 -0.38 5.78
N SER A 41 -2.00 -1.59 6.16
CA SER A 41 -1.31 -2.82 5.78
C SER A 41 -1.54 -3.12 4.29
N TYR A 42 -2.75 -2.92 3.77
CA TYR A 42 -3.03 -3.00 2.32
C TYR A 42 -2.14 -2.04 1.52
N ASN A 43 -2.11 -0.77 1.92
CA ASN A 43 -1.26 0.23 1.28
C ASN A 43 0.22 -0.17 1.37
N SER A 44 0.68 -0.63 2.52
CA SER A 44 2.07 -1.07 2.70
C SER A 44 2.44 -2.28 1.83
N ALA A 45 1.53 -3.24 1.64
CA ALA A 45 1.80 -4.46 0.87
C ALA A 45 1.98 -4.19 -0.64
N VAL A 46 1.36 -3.13 -1.15
CA VAL A 46 1.44 -2.68 -2.55
C VAL A 46 2.28 -1.41 -2.71
N SER A 47 3.04 -1.03 -1.68
CA SER A 47 3.95 0.11 -1.75
C SER A 47 5.15 -0.20 -2.62
N PHE A 48 5.45 0.69 -3.57
CA PHE A 48 6.66 0.61 -4.39
C PHE A 48 7.93 0.95 -3.60
N ALA A 49 7.82 1.89 -2.66
CA ALA A 49 8.92 2.33 -1.83
C ALA A 49 8.53 2.25 -0.35
N SER A 50 9.53 2.04 0.51
CA SER A 50 9.36 2.10 1.96
C SER A 50 10.06 3.30 2.53
N MET A 51 9.55 3.77 3.67
CA MET A 51 10.19 4.80 4.46
C MET A 51 10.82 4.15 5.68
N GLY A 52 12.16 4.06 5.69
CA GLY A 52 12.92 3.64 6.85
C GLY A 52 13.20 4.83 7.76
N THR A 53 12.66 4.83 8.98
CA THR A 53 13.00 5.81 10.00
C THR A 53 13.04 5.16 11.38
N LYS A 54 13.81 5.76 12.30
CA LYS A 54 13.75 5.38 13.71
C LYS A 54 12.47 5.95 14.31
N VAL A 55 11.49 5.08 14.57
CA VAL A 55 10.25 5.46 15.23
C VAL A 55 10.56 5.83 16.68
N VAL A 56 10.12 7.02 17.09
CA VAL A 56 10.17 7.47 18.48
C VAL A 56 8.73 7.66 18.93
N ASP A 57 8.36 6.98 20.00
CA ASP A 57 7.03 7.12 20.58
C ASP A 57 7.06 8.25 21.61
N PHE A 58 6.13 9.20 21.51
CA PHE A 58 6.00 10.30 22.47
C PHE A 58 4.92 9.92 23.48
N SER A 59 5.28 9.77 24.75
CA SER A 59 4.39 9.38 25.84
C SER A 59 3.41 10.49 26.31
N GLY A 60 3.04 11.43 25.42
CA GLY A 60 2.14 12.54 25.72
C GLY A 60 0.68 12.27 25.33
N GLY A 61 -0.27 12.85 26.08
CA GLY A 61 -1.72 12.70 25.86
C GLY A 61 -2.30 13.50 24.68
N GLY A 62 -1.61 13.58 23.54
CA GLY A 62 -2.06 14.28 22.34
C GLY A 62 -2.49 13.33 21.21
N PRO A 63 -3.07 13.85 20.12
CA PRO A 63 -3.32 13.07 18.91
C PRO A 63 -2.04 12.38 18.42
N TYR A 64 -2.17 11.20 17.81
CA TYR A 64 -1.02 10.47 17.26
C TYR A 64 -0.26 11.32 16.24
N VAL A 65 1.04 11.52 16.47
CA VAL A 65 1.94 12.22 15.55
C VAL A 65 3.10 11.31 15.17
N PHE A 66 3.24 11.05 13.87
CA PHE A 66 4.44 10.42 13.33
C PHE A 66 5.49 11.49 13.06
N LYS A 67 6.55 11.55 13.88
CA LYS A 67 7.63 12.55 13.75
C LYS A 67 8.89 11.90 13.20
N VAL A 68 9.39 12.45 12.09
CA VAL A 68 10.70 12.09 11.51
C VAL A 68 11.67 13.22 11.83
N HIS A 69 12.80 12.89 12.42
CA HIS A 69 13.87 13.87 12.68
C HIS A 69 14.95 13.75 11.59
N GLY A 70 15.41 14.89 11.07
CA GLY A 70 16.43 14.95 10.01
C GLY A 70 15.85 14.96 8.59
N GLN A 71 16.65 14.52 7.62
CA GLN A 71 16.27 14.48 6.20
C GLN A 71 15.76 13.09 5.81
N ILE A 72 14.67 13.04 5.04
CA ILE A 72 14.24 11.83 4.35
C ILE A 72 15.24 11.57 3.22
N ARG A 73 15.97 10.46 3.28
CA ARG A 73 16.88 10.02 2.21
C ARG A 73 16.22 8.89 1.43
N HIS A 74 16.26 8.98 0.09
CA HIS A 74 15.86 7.87 -0.75
C HIS A 74 16.96 6.82 -0.74
N ARG A 75 16.67 5.65 -0.17
CA ARG A 75 17.55 4.48 -0.26
C ARG A 75 17.01 3.59 -1.36
N THR A 76 17.60 3.66 -2.55
CA THR A 76 17.32 2.70 -3.61
C THR A 76 17.89 1.35 -3.17
N SER A 77 17.01 0.40 -2.87
CA SER A 77 17.43 -0.99 -2.64
C SER A 77 17.98 -1.59 -3.94
N HIS A 78 18.83 -2.61 -3.81
CA HIS A 78 19.22 -3.42 -4.96
C HIS A 78 17.97 -4.00 -5.61
N ILE A 79 17.90 -4.01 -6.94
CA ILE A 79 16.76 -4.55 -7.69
C ILE A 79 16.62 -6.06 -7.44
N GLN A 80 17.74 -6.75 -7.23
CA GLN A 80 17.76 -8.16 -6.85
C GLN A 80 17.75 -8.32 -5.34
N SER A 81 17.14 -9.41 -4.86
CA SER A 81 17.23 -9.82 -3.47
C SER A 81 18.70 -10.10 -3.12
N VAL A 82 19.18 -9.45 -2.07
CA VAL A 82 20.55 -9.63 -1.59
C VAL A 82 20.55 -10.73 -0.53
N ASN A 83 21.51 -11.66 -0.61
CA ASN A 83 21.79 -12.66 0.43
C ASN A 83 20.60 -13.53 0.86
N GLY A 84 19.79 -14.01 -0.08
CA GLY A 84 18.69 -14.95 0.22
C GLY A 84 17.48 -14.32 0.95
N GLN A 85 17.46 -13.00 1.09
CA GLN A 85 16.30 -12.29 1.64
C GLN A 85 15.10 -12.37 0.69
N ALA A 86 13.89 -12.44 1.25
CA ALA A 86 12.68 -12.35 0.44
C ALA A 86 12.59 -10.97 -0.25
N PRO A 87 12.17 -10.90 -1.53
CA PRO A 87 11.95 -9.63 -2.21
C PRO A 87 10.97 -8.69 -1.49
N GLN A 88 11.23 -7.38 -1.49
CA GLN A 88 10.37 -6.36 -0.86
C GLN A 88 10.20 -5.11 -1.73
N TYR A 89 9.05 -4.44 -1.58
CA TYR A 89 8.71 -3.16 -2.22
C TYR A 89 8.93 -3.20 -3.74
N VAL A 90 9.78 -2.33 -4.30
CA VAL A 90 10.15 -2.29 -5.73
C VAL A 90 10.54 -3.65 -6.31
N GLN A 91 11.20 -4.51 -5.52
CA GLN A 91 11.64 -5.83 -5.99
C GLN A 91 10.46 -6.73 -6.36
N LEU A 92 9.28 -6.51 -5.78
CA LEU A 92 8.05 -7.26 -6.09
C LEU A 92 7.44 -6.88 -7.45
N TYR A 93 7.91 -5.80 -8.08
CA TYR A 93 7.44 -5.35 -9.39
C TYR A 93 8.31 -5.83 -10.55
N VAL A 94 9.47 -6.44 -10.26
CA VAL A 94 10.41 -6.95 -11.27
C VAL A 94 10.48 -8.48 -11.33
N ILE A 95 9.78 -9.17 -10.44
CA ILE A 95 9.65 -10.64 -10.42
C ILE A 95 8.30 -11.09 -10.98
N ASP A 96 8.14 -12.40 -11.16
CA ASP A 96 6.88 -12.99 -11.60
C ASP A 96 5.69 -12.57 -10.71
N ASN A 97 4.56 -12.27 -11.34
CA ASN A 97 3.36 -11.77 -10.66
C ASN A 97 2.87 -12.75 -9.59
N THR A 98 2.85 -14.04 -9.90
CA THR A 98 2.36 -15.08 -8.98
C THR A 98 3.30 -15.20 -7.79
N GLN A 99 4.61 -15.09 -8.02
CA GLN A 99 5.60 -15.06 -6.95
C GLN A 99 5.46 -13.84 -6.06
N ALA A 100 5.32 -12.64 -6.63
CA ALA A 100 5.12 -11.40 -5.87
C ALA A 100 3.87 -11.47 -4.98
N THR A 101 2.76 -11.99 -5.50
CA THR A 101 1.52 -12.16 -4.73
C THR A 101 1.72 -13.13 -3.57
N LYS A 102 2.38 -14.28 -3.79
CA LYS A 102 2.70 -15.22 -2.70
C LYS A 102 3.55 -14.59 -1.61
N ILE A 103 4.56 -13.81 -1.98
CA ILE A 103 5.42 -13.11 -1.00
C ILE A 103 4.61 -12.11 -0.18
N ARG A 104 3.74 -11.32 -0.83
CA ARG A 104 2.87 -10.36 -0.13
C ARG A 104 1.93 -11.07 0.83
N VAL A 105 1.29 -12.16 0.40
CA VAL A 105 0.33 -12.91 1.23
C VAL A 105 1.00 -13.56 2.45
N ASN A 106 2.22 -14.08 2.28
CA ASN A 106 2.94 -14.76 3.35
C ASN A 106 3.69 -13.79 4.29
N HIS A 107 3.58 -12.48 4.09
CA HIS A 107 4.24 -11.51 4.96
C HIS A 107 3.51 -11.43 6.32
N PRO A 108 4.21 -11.52 7.48
CA PRO A 108 3.56 -11.55 8.79
C PRO A 108 2.64 -10.35 9.10
N ALA A 109 2.97 -9.17 8.57
CA ALA A 109 2.11 -7.98 8.71
C ALA A 109 0.76 -8.06 7.97
N ASN A 110 0.55 -9.13 7.19
CA ASN A 110 -0.57 -9.32 6.27
C ASN A 110 -1.47 -10.50 6.65
N GLU A 111 -1.27 -11.11 7.83
CA GLU A 111 -2.01 -12.30 8.30
C GLU A 111 -3.53 -12.10 8.40
N GLN A 112 -3.99 -10.85 8.58
CA GLN A 112 -5.42 -10.53 8.74
C GLN A 112 -6.12 -10.12 7.42
N PHE A 113 -5.46 -10.30 6.26
CA PHE A 113 -5.97 -9.81 4.98
C PHE A 113 -7.10 -10.67 4.40
N SER A 114 -8.12 -10.00 3.88
CA SER A 114 -8.85 -10.52 2.72
C SER A 114 -7.91 -10.58 1.52
N LEU A 115 -7.53 -11.80 1.12
CA LEU A 115 -6.70 -12.06 -0.07
C LEU A 115 -7.34 -11.53 -1.35
N ARG A 116 -8.67 -11.54 -1.39
CA ARG A 116 -9.46 -11.02 -2.51
C ARG A 116 -9.20 -9.53 -2.72
N ILE A 117 -9.23 -8.73 -1.66
CA ILE A 117 -8.96 -7.29 -1.73
C ILE A 117 -7.56 -7.05 -2.26
N LEU A 118 -6.55 -7.76 -1.72
CA LEU A 118 -5.16 -7.60 -2.15
C LEU A 118 -4.98 -7.95 -3.64
N ASP A 119 -5.58 -9.04 -4.11
CA ASP A 119 -5.54 -9.44 -5.52
C ASP A 119 -6.20 -8.40 -6.43
N GLN A 120 -7.34 -7.82 -6.04
CA GLN A 120 -8.00 -6.76 -6.80
C GLN A 120 -7.14 -5.50 -6.89
N ILE A 121 -6.54 -5.07 -5.77
CA ILE A 121 -5.65 -3.90 -5.72
C ILE A 121 -4.38 -4.14 -6.55
N ASP A 122 -3.73 -5.29 -6.40
CA ASP A 122 -2.50 -5.62 -7.12
C ASP A 122 -2.73 -5.69 -8.65
N ARG A 123 -3.81 -6.35 -9.09
CA ARG A 123 -4.19 -6.39 -10.50
C ARG A 123 -4.45 -4.99 -11.06
N PHE A 124 -5.17 -4.15 -10.31
CA PHE A 124 -5.44 -2.78 -10.71
C PHE A 124 -4.14 -2.00 -10.94
N PHE A 125 -3.21 -2.02 -9.97
CA PHE A 125 -1.93 -1.32 -10.13
C PHE A 125 -1.09 -1.85 -11.29
N ARG A 126 -1.05 -3.17 -11.51
CA ARG A 126 -0.31 -3.75 -12.63
C ARG A 126 -0.87 -3.38 -14.01
N GLN A 127 -2.19 -3.20 -14.10
CA GLN A 127 -2.84 -2.78 -15.34
C GLN A 127 -2.54 -1.32 -15.70
N HIS A 128 -2.39 -0.45 -14.70
CA HIS A 128 -2.31 1.00 -14.91
C HIS A 128 -0.89 1.57 -14.82
N ASN A 129 0.04 0.89 -14.14
CA ASN A 129 1.42 1.38 -13.95
C ASN A 129 2.41 0.74 -14.94
N ARG A 130 2.03 0.61 -16.23
CA ARG A 130 2.92 0.12 -17.28
C ARG A 130 3.75 1.23 -17.91
#